data_AF-A0A2J8W5W7-F1
#
_entry.id   AF-A0A2J8W5W7-F1
#
_cell.length_a   1.000
_cell.length_b   1.000
_cell.length_c   1.000
_cell.angle_alpha   90.00
_cell.angle_beta   90.00
_cell.angle_gamma   90.00
#
_symmetry.space_group_name_H-M   'P 1'
#
loop_
_entity.id
_entity.type
_entity.pdbx_description
1 polymer ?
#
loop_
_entity_poly.entity_id
_entity_poly.type
_entity_poly.pdbx_seq_one_letter_code
_entity_poly.pdbx_strand_id
1 'polypeptide(L)'
;LPLALYTATFAVHFMVLSKSGPGDGFFSSAFQARLSGNNLHNASIPEHLAYGSVITVKNLRMAIGYLHSHRHLYPEGIGARQQQVTTYLHKDYNNLWIIKKHNTNSDPLDPSFPVEFVRHGDIIRLEHKETSRNLHSHYHEAPLTRKHYQVTGYGINGTGDSNDFWRIEVVNRKFGNRIKVLRSRIRFIHLVTGCVLGSSGKVLPKWGWEQLEVTCTPYLKETLNSIWNVEDHINPKLPNISLDVLQPSFPEMLLESHMVMIRGNSGLKPKDNEFTSKPWHWPINYQGLRFSGVNDTDFRVYLLGNPVVWWLNLLSITLYLLSGSIIAVAMQRGARLPAEVAGHTARKGQSWTRAWNLCPLLVF
;
A
#
# COMPACT_ATOMS: atom_id res chain seq x y z
N LEU A 1 14.60 25.55 -12.03
CA LEU A 1 15.85 25.00 -11.45
C LEU A 1 15.59 23.99 -10.31
N PRO A 2 14.81 24.28 -9.24
CA PRO A 2 14.62 23.33 -8.14
C PRO A 2 14.00 21.99 -8.56
N LEU A 3 12.96 22.04 -9.40
CA LEU A 3 12.34 20.83 -9.95
C LEU A 3 13.32 19.97 -10.75
N ALA A 4 14.18 20.60 -11.56
CA ALA A 4 15.16 19.87 -12.37
C ALA A 4 16.22 19.17 -11.52
N LEU A 5 16.73 19.85 -10.49
CA LEU A 5 17.65 19.26 -9.52
C LEU A 5 16.99 18.09 -8.78
N TYR A 6 15.75 18.27 -8.32
CA TYR A 6 14.98 17.23 -7.67
C TYR A 6 14.77 16.01 -8.58
N THR A 7 14.31 16.20 -9.81
CA THR A 7 14.16 15.09 -10.78
C THR A 7 15.48 14.40 -11.09
N ALA A 8 16.59 15.14 -11.18
CA ALA A 8 17.91 14.58 -11.41
C ALA A 8 18.39 13.72 -10.24
N THR A 9 18.12 14.13 -9.00
CA THR A 9 18.44 13.28 -7.81
C THR A 9 17.67 11.96 -7.85
N PHE A 10 16.40 11.96 -8.25
CA PHE A 10 15.62 10.72 -8.43
C PHE A 10 16.11 9.87 -9.61
N ALA A 11 16.58 10.49 -10.69
CA ALA A 11 17.22 9.76 -11.78
C ALA A 11 18.47 9.02 -11.28
N VAL A 12 19.36 9.69 -10.54
CA VAL A 12 20.53 9.06 -9.92
C VAL A 12 20.10 7.97 -8.93
N HIS A 13 19.09 8.23 -8.10
CA HIS A 13 18.56 7.26 -7.15
C HIS A 13 18.13 5.95 -7.82
N PHE A 14 17.32 6.02 -8.89
CA PHE A 14 16.86 4.81 -9.60
C PHE A 14 17.97 4.13 -10.42
N MET A 15 18.97 4.88 -10.89
CA MET A 15 20.15 4.29 -11.55
C MET A 15 21.03 3.50 -10.58
N VAL A 16 21.23 4.02 -9.37
CA VAL A 16 22.07 3.39 -8.34
C VAL A 16 21.33 2.23 -7.67
N LEU A 17 20.05 2.38 -7.34
CA LEU A 17 19.24 1.37 -6.66
C LEU A 17 18.44 0.51 -7.65
N SER A 18 19.16 -0.21 -8.51
CA SER A 18 18.58 -1.06 -9.56
C SER A 18 18.35 -2.53 -9.15
N LYS A 19 18.58 -2.88 -7.87
CA LYS A 19 18.43 -4.24 -7.34
C LYS A 19 17.15 -4.39 -6.53
N SER A 20 16.59 -5.59 -6.56
CA SER A 20 15.45 -5.97 -5.73
C SER A 20 15.79 -5.99 -4.24
N GLY A 21 14.80 -5.72 -3.41
CA GLY A 21 14.93 -5.70 -1.95
C GLY A 21 13.56 -5.75 -1.27
N PRO A 22 13.49 -5.86 0.07
CA PRO A 22 12.25 -6.13 0.79
C PRO A 22 11.16 -5.04 0.62
N GLY A 23 11.54 -3.82 0.22
CA GLY A 23 10.61 -2.72 -0.01
C GLY A 23 9.96 -2.70 -1.40
N ASP A 24 10.31 -3.63 -2.30
CA ASP A 24 9.76 -3.67 -3.66
C ASP A 24 8.24 -3.99 -3.69
N GLY A 25 7.74 -4.69 -2.67
CA GLY A 25 6.33 -5.10 -2.51
C GLY A 25 5.32 -3.94 -2.50
N PHE A 26 5.76 -2.72 -2.15
CA PHE A 26 4.91 -1.52 -2.18
C PHE A 26 4.64 -1.00 -3.59
N PHE A 27 5.47 -1.39 -4.56
CA PHE A 27 5.40 -0.95 -5.95
C PHE A 27 4.60 -1.92 -6.83
N SER A 28 4.21 -1.43 -8.00
CA SER A 28 3.52 -2.15 -9.06
C SER A 28 4.42 -3.25 -9.65
N SER A 29 3.79 -4.27 -10.23
CA SER A 29 4.49 -5.36 -10.92
C SER A 29 5.39 -4.84 -12.06
N ALA A 30 4.94 -3.78 -12.74
CA ALA A 30 5.70 -3.13 -13.81
C ALA A 30 6.99 -2.49 -13.27
N PHE A 31 6.91 -1.73 -12.18
CA PHE A 31 8.08 -1.15 -11.52
C PHE A 31 9.04 -2.24 -11.04
N GLN A 32 8.53 -3.28 -10.39
CA GLN A 32 9.32 -4.42 -9.91
C GLN A 32 10.08 -5.14 -11.04
N ALA A 33 9.51 -5.20 -12.25
CA ALA A 33 10.16 -5.83 -13.41
C ALA A 33 11.44 -5.10 -13.88
N ARG A 34 11.70 -3.86 -13.45
CA ARG A 34 12.98 -3.17 -13.67
C ARG A 34 14.06 -3.53 -12.64
N LEU A 35 13.69 -4.11 -11.51
CA LEU A 35 14.63 -4.39 -10.42
C LEU A 35 15.33 -5.71 -10.67
N SER A 36 16.65 -5.66 -10.88
CA SER A 36 17.47 -6.85 -11.04
C SER A 36 17.38 -7.75 -9.81
N GLY A 37 17.18 -9.05 -10.02
CA GLY A 37 16.96 -10.04 -8.96
C GLY A 37 15.50 -10.18 -8.49
N ASN A 38 14.55 -9.41 -9.03
CA ASN A 38 13.13 -9.72 -8.85
C ASN A 38 12.72 -10.83 -9.82
N ASN A 39 11.82 -11.74 -9.42
CA ASN A 39 11.30 -12.82 -10.27
C ASN A 39 10.62 -12.31 -11.56
N LEU A 40 10.17 -11.05 -11.58
CA LEU A 40 9.55 -10.41 -12.74
C LEU A 40 10.57 -9.83 -13.72
N HIS A 41 11.82 -9.65 -13.31
CA HIS A 41 12.86 -9.07 -14.15
C HIS A 41 13.29 -10.09 -15.21
N ASN A 42 13.06 -9.76 -16.48
CA ASN A 42 13.24 -10.66 -17.64
C ASN A 42 12.48 -11.99 -17.46
N ALA A 43 11.31 -11.94 -16.82
CA ALA A 43 10.53 -13.13 -16.55
C ALA A 43 10.08 -13.82 -17.84
N SER A 44 10.18 -15.14 -17.83
CA SER A 44 9.60 -16.02 -18.84
C SER A 44 8.46 -16.79 -18.19
N ILE A 45 7.22 -16.38 -18.45
CA ILE A 45 6.01 -16.98 -17.88
C ILE A 45 4.97 -17.23 -18.98
N PRO A 46 4.01 -18.14 -18.77
CA PRO A 46 3.00 -18.39 -19.79
C PRO A 46 2.05 -17.19 -19.96
N GLU A 47 1.77 -16.80 -21.20
CA GLU A 47 0.98 -15.60 -21.53
C GLU A 47 -0.46 -15.67 -21.01
N HIS A 48 -1.09 -16.84 -21.16
CA HIS A 48 -2.52 -17.02 -20.95
C HIS A 48 -2.79 -17.97 -19.79
N LEU A 49 -3.78 -17.61 -18.97
CA LEU A 49 -4.19 -18.37 -17.81
C LEU A 49 -4.89 -19.68 -18.19
N ALA A 50 -4.57 -20.78 -17.52
CA ALA A 50 -5.17 -22.09 -17.73
C ALA A 50 -5.61 -22.74 -16.41
N TYR A 51 -6.51 -23.72 -16.48
CA TYR A 51 -6.86 -24.54 -15.33
C TYR A 51 -5.66 -25.40 -14.90
N GLY A 52 -5.50 -25.59 -13.59
CA GLY A 52 -4.33 -26.24 -12.99
C GLY A 52 -3.13 -25.31 -12.80
N SER A 53 -3.17 -24.08 -13.34
CA SER A 53 -2.13 -23.09 -13.14
C SER A 53 -2.01 -22.69 -11.67
N VAL A 54 -0.76 -22.59 -11.21
CA VAL A 54 -0.41 -21.96 -9.93
C VAL A 54 -0.12 -20.49 -10.21
N ILE A 55 -0.76 -19.60 -9.46
CA ILE A 55 -0.67 -18.17 -9.67
C ILE A 55 -0.50 -17.38 -8.36
N THR A 56 0.04 -16.18 -8.48
CA THR A 56 -0.12 -15.13 -7.47
C THR A 56 -1.08 -14.07 -8.00
N VAL A 57 -1.98 -13.60 -7.14
CA VAL A 57 -2.97 -12.58 -7.46
C VAL A 57 -2.66 -11.34 -6.65
N LYS A 58 -2.35 -10.23 -7.32
CA LYS A 58 -2.02 -8.95 -6.68
C LYS A 58 -3.13 -7.94 -6.89
N ASN A 59 -3.40 -7.12 -5.89
CA ASN A 59 -4.41 -6.08 -5.99
C ASN A 59 -3.85 -4.88 -6.77
N LEU A 60 -4.67 -4.26 -7.62
CA LEU A 60 -4.23 -3.14 -8.44
C LEU A 60 -4.06 -1.85 -7.63
N ARG A 61 -4.74 -1.71 -6.48
CA ARG A 61 -4.48 -0.60 -5.56
C ARG A 61 -3.10 -0.82 -4.92
N MET A 62 -2.17 0.11 -5.13
CA MET A 62 -0.83 0.02 -4.54
C MET A 62 -0.91 -0.14 -3.00
N ALA A 63 0.11 -0.79 -2.43
CA ALA A 63 0.21 -1.10 -1.01
C ALA A 63 -0.92 -1.95 -0.42
N ILE A 64 -1.69 -2.69 -1.24
CA ILE A 64 -2.55 -3.78 -0.76
C ILE A 64 -1.83 -5.13 -0.82
N GLY A 65 -1.07 -5.39 -1.89
CA GLY A 65 -0.25 -6.61 -2.01
C GLY A 65 -1.00 -7.80 -2.64
N TYR A 66 -0.55 -8.99 -2.28
CA TYR A 66 -0.99 -10.28 -2.81
C TYR A 66 -2.12 -10.87 -1.99
N LEU A 67 -3.05 -11.58 -2.64
CA LEU A 67 -4.00 -12.44 -1.95
C LEU A 67 -3.23 -13.54 -1.20
N HIS A 68 -3.42 -13.60 0.12
CA HIS A 68 -2.62 -14.40 1.03
C HIS A 68 -3.52 -15.22 1.94
N SER A 69 -3.03 -16.38 2.37
CA SER A 69 -3.72 -17.23 3.35
C SER A 69 -2.74 -18.05 4.17
N HIS A 70 -3.01 -18.25 5.44
CA HIS A 70 -2.14 -19.01 6.36
C HIS A 70 -2.98 -19.85 7.32
N ARG A 71 -2.38 -20.83 8.01
CA ARG A 71 -3.15 -21.84 8.77
C ARG A 71 -3.95 -21.30 9.97
N HIS A 72 -3.74 -20.05 10.38
CA HIS A 72 -4.49 -19.41 11.45
C HIS A 72 -5.96 -19.17 11.06
N LEU A 73 -6.85 -19.36 12.03
CA LEU A 73 -8.29 -19.13 11.88
C LEU A 73 -8.66 -17.73 12.36
N TYR A 74 -9.78 -17.19 11.87
CA TYR A 74 -10.39 -16.02 12.51
C TYR A 74 -10.73 -16.34 13.97
N PRO A 75 -10.49 -15.40 14.91
CA PRO A 75 -10.76 -15.63 16.32
C PRO A 75 -12.26 -15.68 16.60
N GLU A 76 -12.60 -16.19 17.78
CA GLU A 76 -13.99 -16.25 18.23
C GLU A 76 -14.61 -14.85 18.30
N GLY A 77 -15.89 -14.74 17.89
CA GLY A 77 -16.61 -13.46 17.81
C GLY A 77 -16.32 -12.64 16.54
N ILE A 78 -15.38 -13.05 15.69
CA ILE A 78 -15.08 -12.39 14.40
C ILE A 78 -15.56 -13.25 13.23
N GLY A 79 -16.86 -13.18 12.96
CA GLY A 79 -17.49 -13.92 11.86
C GLY A 79 -17.38 -15.43 12.02
N ALA A 80 -17.21 -16.15 10.92
CA ALA A 80 -17.00 -17.60 10.94
C ALA A 80 -15.56 -17.95 11.32
N ARG A 81 -15.41 -18.96 12.18
CA ARG A 81 -14.12 -19.49 12.62
C ARG A 81 -13.48 -20.39 11.56
N GLN A 82 -13.07 -19.79 10.46
CA GLN A 82 -12.44 -20.44 9.30
C GLN A 82 -11.05 -19.85 9.02
N GLN A 83 -10.32 -20.41 8.06
CA GLN A 83 -8.96 -19.96 7.75
C GLN A 83 -8.95 -18.48 7.33
N GLN A 84 -8.00 -17.71 7.85
CA GLN A 84 -7.84 -16.31 7.50
C GLN A 84 -7.36 -16.16 6.06
N VAL A 85 -8.01 -15.27 5.32
CA VAL A 85 -7.55 -14.79 4.01
C VAL A 85 -7.36 -13.29 4.12
N THR A 86 -6.18 -12.82 3.73
CA THR A 86 -5.70 -11.45 3.91
C THR A 86 -5.02 -10.99 2.64
N THR A 87 -4.50 -9.75 2.63
CA THR A 87 -3.44 -9.40 1.70
C THR A 87 -2.12 -9.13 2.39
N TYR A 88 -1.05 -9.60 1.75
CA TYR A 88 0.32 -9.51 2.23
C TYR A 88 1.20 -8.82 1.19
N LEU A 89 2.07 -7.92 1.63
CA LEU A 89 2.85 -7.05 0.75
C LEU A 89 4.05 -7.75 0.12
N HIS A 90 4.58 -8.78 0.75
CA HIS A 90 5.79 -9.46 0.32
C HIS A 90 5.46 -10.76 -0.42
N LYS A 91 6.39 -11.19 -1.29
CA LYS A 91 6.29 -12.47 -1.97
C LYS A 91 6.52 -13.60 -0.97
N ASP A 92 5.58 -14.54 -0.92
CA ASP A 92 5.57 -15.66 0.02
C ASP A 92 4.94 -16.89 -0.66
N TYR A 93 5.30 -18.10 -0.22
CA TYR A 93 4.69 -19.34 -0.71
C TYR A 93 3.19 -19.42 -0.39
N ASN A 94 2.75 -18.75 0.67
CA ASN A 94 1.35 -18.57 1.07
C ASN A 94 0.57 -17.57 0.19
N ASN A 95 1.21 -17.01 -0.85
CA ASN A 95 0.52 -16.20 -1.86
C ASN A 95 0.10 -17.04 -3.09
N LEU A 96 0.40 -18.35 -3.10
CA LEU A 96 0.18 -19.22 -4.24
C LEU A 96 -1.22 -19.82 -4.23
N TRP A 97 -1.95 -19.63 -5.32
CA TRP A 97 -3.30 -20.15 -5.54
C TRP A 97 -3.34 -21.01 -6.80
N ILE A 98 -4.11 -22.09 -6.78
CA ILE A 98 -4.33 -23.00 -7.90
C ILE A 98 -5.71 -22.69 -8.48
N ILE A 99 -5.78 -22.45 -9.79
CA ILE A 99 -7.08 -22.29 -10.46
C ILE A 99 -7.64 -23.65 -10.80
N LYS A 100 -8.81 -23.96 -10.25
CA LYS A 100 -9.56 -25.18 -10.54
C LYS A 100 -10.90 -24.85 -11.17
N LYS A 101 -11.46 -25.82 -11.89
CA LYS A 101 -12.85 -25.77 -12.34
C LYS A 101 -13.80 -25.96 -11.14
N HIS A 102 -14.96 -25.32 -11.21
CA HIS A 102 -15.99 -25.46 -10.18
C HIS A 102 -16.73 -26.81 -10.23
N ASN A 103 -16.89 -27.38 -11.43
CA ASN A 103 -17.75 -28.53 -11.70
C ASN A 103 -17.02 -29.87 -11.89
N THR A 104 -15.69 -29.89 -11.83
CA THR A 104 -14.91 -31.12 -11.95
C THR A 104 -13.77 -31.15 -10.94
N ASN A 105 -13.48 -32.35 -10.46
CA ASN A 105 -12.32 -32.65 -9.62
C ASN A 105 -11.21 -33.37 -10.42
N SER A 106 -11.35 -33.51 -11.73
CA SER A 106 -10.28 -34.02 -12.61
C SER A 106 -9.02 -33.18 -12.47
N ASP A 107 -7.86 -33.82 -12.42
CA ASP A 107 -6.57 -33.12 -12.39
C ASP A 107 -6.35 -32.39 -13.73
N PRO A 108 -6.36 -31.04 -13.78
CA PRO A 108 -6.13 -30.31 -15.02
C PRO A 108 -4.71 -30.50 -15.58
N LEU A 109 -3.78 -31.00 -14.75
CA LEU A 109 -2.40 -31.28 -15.13
C LEU A 109 -2.18 -32.68 -15.69
N ASP A 110 -3.19 -33.57 -15.67
CA ASP A 110 -3.08 -34.91 -16.27
C ASP A 110 -2.76 -34.80 -17.77
N PRO A 111 -1.61 -35.33 -18.24
CA PRO A 111 -1.17 -35.24 -19.64
C PRO A 111 -2.19 -35.76 -20.67
N SER A 112 -3.12 -36.61 -20.24
CA SER A 112 -4.17 -37.19 -21.09
C SER A 112 -5.20 -36.15 -21.55
N PHE A 113 -5.32 -35.04 -20.82
CA PHE A 113 -6.28 -33.97 -21.13
C PHE A 113 -5.60 -32.76 -21.78
N PRO A 114 -6.23 -32.16 -22.80
CA PRO A 114 -5.72 -30.95 -23.44
C PRO A 114 -5.70 -29.77 -22.46
N VAL A 115 -4.85 -28.78 -22.77
CA VAL A 115 -4.80 -27.54 -21.99
C VAL A 115 -6.12 -26.78 -22.14
N GLU A 116 -6.76 -26.53 -21.00
CA GLU A 116 -7.97 -25.72 -20.94
C GLU A 116 -7.67 -24.33 -20.39
N PHE A 117 -7.87 -23.31 -21.23
CA PHE A 117 -7.66 -21.91 -20.85
C PHE A 117 -8.83 -21.38 -20.02
N VAL A 118 -8.51 -20.55 -19.02
CA VAL A 118 -9.50 -19.78 -18.27
C VAL A 118 -9.90 -18.56 -19.10
N ARG A 119 -11.19 -18.36 -19.27
CA ARG A 119 -11.75 -17.28 -20.07
C ARG A 119 -12.53 -16.28 -19.22
N HIS A 120 -12.68 -15.08 -19.75
CA HIS A 120 -13.56 -14.09 -19.16
C HIS A 120 -14.98 -14.64 -19.04
N GLY A 121 -15.46 -14.70 -17.79
CA GLY A 121 -16.79 -15.12 -17.42
C GLY A 121 -16.90 -16.57 -16.96
N ASP A 122 -15.79 -17.31 -16.99
CA ASP A 122 -15.72 -18.66 -16.45
C ASP A 122 -15.95 -18.66 -14.93
N ILE A 123 -16.50 -19.77 -14.43
CA ILE A 123 -16.69 -20.02 -13.01
C ILE A 123 -15.55 -20.94 -12.53
N ILE A 124 -14.78 -20.44 -11.59
CA ILE A 124 -13.58 -21.07 -11.05
C ILE A 124 -13.69 -21.32 -9.55
N ARG A 125 -12.82 -22.18 -9.05
CA ARG A 125 -12.43 -22.26 -7.64
C ARG A 125 -10.96 -21.84 -7.52
N LEU A 126 -10.64 -21.09 -6.48
CA LEU A 126 -9.26 -20.76 -6.14
C LEU A 126 -8.87 -21.55 -4.91
N GLU A 127 -7.97 -22.51 -5.07
CA GLU A 127 -7.46 -23.32 -3.95
C GLU A 127 -6.11 -22.77 -3.51
N HIS A 128 -5.96 -22.51 -2.21
CA HIS A 128 -4.69 -22.10 -1.64
C HIS A 128 -3.70 -23.26 -1.67
N LYS A 129 -2.55 -23.08 -2.32
CA LYS A 129 -1.61 -24.18 -2.61
C LYS A 129 -1.04 -24.84 -1.35
N GLU A 130 -0.73 -24.06 -0.32
CA GLU A 130 -0.06 -24.56 0.89
C GLU A 130 -1.03 -25.24 1.88
N THR A 131 -2.30 -24.83 1.91
CA THR A 131 -3.29 -25.37 2.88
C THR A 131 -4.42 -26.16 2.26
N SER A 132 -4.48 -26.21 0.94
CA SER A 132 -5.53 -26.87 0.14
C SER A 132 -6.95 -26.48 0.55
N ARG A 133 -7.13 -25.24 1.00
CA ARG A 133 -8.43 -24.63 1.31
C ARG A 133 -8.87 -23.77 0.13
N ASN A 134 -10.17 -23.77 -0.17
CA ASN A 134 -10.76 -22.94 -1.20
C ASN A 134 -11.00 -21.52 -0.68
N LEU A 135 -10.81 -20.53 -1.55
CA LEU A 135 -11.28 -19.18 -1.31
C LEU A 135 -12.81 -19.19 -1.22
N HIS A 136 -13.32 -18.70 -0.09
CA HIS A 136 -14.72 -18.82 0.29
C HIS A 136 -15.28 -17.49 0.76
N SER A 137 -16.59 -17.28 0.57
CA SER A 137 -17.28 -16.14 1.16
C SER A 137 -18.72 -16.50 1.52
N HIS A 138 -19.28 -15.83 2.52
CA HIS A 138 -20.61 -16.10 3.06
C HIS A 138 -21.23 -14.83 3.63
N TYR A 139 -22.49 -14.89 4.06
CA TYR A 139 -23.21 -13.72 4.57
C TYR A 139 -22.78 -13.23 5.98
N HIS A 140 -21.67 -13.73 6.55
CA HIS A 140 -21.08 -13.14 7.75
C HIS A 140 -20.39 -11.81 7.42
N GLU A 141 -20.49 -10.85 8.33
CA GLU A 141 -19.83 -9.54 8.21
C GLU A 141 -18.30 -9.68 8.20
N ALA A 142 -17.64 -8.86 7.38
CA ALA A 142 -16.18 -8.76 7.38
C ALA A 142 -15.65 -8.20 8.72
N PRO A 143 -14.43 -8.58 9.16
CA PRO A 143 -13.90 -8.26 10.49
C PRO A 143 -13.92 -6.77 10.88
N LEU A 144 -13.52 -5.89 9.97
CA LEU A 144 -13.40 -4.45 10.18
C LEU A 144 -14.39 -3.66 9.32
N THR A 145 -14.73 -4.17 8.14
CA THR A 145 -15.65 -3.50 7.22
C THR A 145 -17.02 -4.17 7.23
N ARG A 146 -17.77 -3.93 8.31
CA ARG A 146 -19.05 -4.60 8.63
C ARG A 146 -20.12 -4.60 7.52
N LYS A 147 -20.07 -3.64 6.59
CA LYS A 147 -20.97 -3.59 5.42
C LYS A 147 -20.60 -4.57 4.30
N HIS A 148 -19.44 -5.21 4.38
CA HIS A 148 -18.97 -6.21 3.43
C HIS A 148 -19.08 -7.60 4.04
N TYR A 149 -18.95 -8.61 3.19
CA TYR A 149 -18.94 -10.01 3.59
C TYR A 149 -17.52 -10.51 3.89
N GLN A 150 -17.42 -11.39 4.86
CA GLN A 150 -16.17 -12.04 5.25
C GLN A 150 -15.69 -12.98 4.13
N VAL A 151 -14.38 -13.00 3.94
CA VAL A 151 -13.68 -13.92 3.03
C VAL A 151 -12.74 -14.79 3.84
N THR A 152 -12.77 -16.09 3.58
CA THR A 152 -12.10 -17.14 4.36
C THR A 152 -11.51 -18.20 3.44
N GLY A 153 -10.67 -19.06 4.02
CA GLY A 153 -10.32 -20.35 3.43
C GLY A 153 -11.19 -21.46 4.02
N TYR A 154 -11.91 -22.19 3.18
CA TYR A 154 -12.84 -23.25 3.58
C TYR A 154 -12.58 -24.56 2.81
N GLY A 155 -13.29 -25.62 3.17
CA GLY A 155 -13.15 -26.92 2.53
C GLY A 155 -11.94 -27.71 3.01
N ILE A 156 -11.68 -28.90 2.48
CA ILE A 156 -10.51 -29.74 2.80
C ILE A 156 -10.01 -30.35 1.49
N ASN A 157 -8.70 -30.26 1.22
CA ASN A 157 -8.08 -30.81 0.01
C ASN A 157 -8.78 -30.38 -1.29
N GLY A 158 -9.17 -29.10 -1.36
CA GLY A 158 -9.91 -28.54 -2.50
C GLY A 158 -11.39 -28.90 -2.57
N THR A 159 -11.89 -29.75 -1.68
CA THR A 159 -13.32 -30.09 -1.59
C THR A 159 -14.02 -29.06 -0.72
N GLY A 160 -15.11 -28.48 -1.22
CA GLY A 160 -15.95 -27.55 -0.44
C GLY A 160 -17.34 -27.45 -1.05
N ASP A 161 -17.94 -26.26 -1.04
CA ASP A 161 -19.34 -26.07 -1.43
C ASP A 161 -19.53 -24.96 -2.49
N SER A 162 -20.77 -24.62 -2.81
CA SER A 162 -21.09 -23.61 -3.83
C SER A 162 -20.62 -22.19 -3.48
N ASN A 163 -20.29 -21.90 -2.22
CA ASN A 163 -19.71 -20.63 -1.78
C ASN A 163 -18.19 -20.54 -2.06
N ASP A 164 -17.62 -21.56 -2.68
CA ASP A 164 -16.25 -21.51 -3.20
C ASP A 164 -16.21 -21.04 -4.67
N PHE A 165 -17.37 -20.76 -5.27
CA PHE A 165 -17.48 -20.49 -6.70
C PHE A 165 -17.35 -18.99 -7.01
N TRP A 166 -16.35 -18.67 -7.82
CA TRP A 166 -16.04 -17.31 -8.24
C TRP A 166 -16.11 -17.21 -9.76
N ARG A 167 -16.89 -16.26 -10.27
CA ARG A 167 -16.83 -15.89 -11.68
C ARG A 167 -15.66 -14.92 -11.89
N ILE A 168 -14.77 -15.24 -12.83
CA ILE A 168 -13.65 -14.37 -13.17
C ILE A 168 -14.05 -13.40 -14.30
N GLU A 169 -14.03 -12.10 -14.01
CA GLU A 169 -14.40 -11.07 -14.96
C GLU A 169 -13.20 -10.21 -15.37
N VAL A 170 -13.05 -9.92 -16.66
CA VAL A 170 -11.96 -9.06 -17.16
C VAL A 170 -12.55 -7.71 -17.52
N VAL A 171 -12.02 -6.65 -16.91
CA VAL A 171 -12.49 -5.27 -17.13
C VAL A 171 -12.35 -4.89 -18.61
N ASN A 172 -13.40 -4.30 -19.19
CA ASN A 172 -13.45 -3.82 -20.58
C ASN A 172 -13.13 -4.89 -21.66
N ARG A 173 -13.52 -6.14 -21.44
CA ARG A 173 -13.36 -7.22 -22.43
C ARG A 173 -14.69 -7.94 -22.70
N LYS A 174 -14.80 -8.55 -23.88
CA LYS A 174 -15.94 -9.41 -24.25
C LYS A 174 -15.82 -10.80 -23.61
N PHE A 175 -16.95 -11.41 -23.27
CA PHE A 175 -17.02 -12.77 -22.71
C PHE A 175 -16.27 -13.77 -23.59
N GLY A 176 -15.63 -14.77 -22.98
CA GLY A 176 -14.89 -15.82 -23.69
C GLY A 176 -13.47 -15.47 -24.11
N ASN A 177 -13.02 -14.22 -23.92
CA ASN A 177 -11.62 -13.83 -24.15
C ASN A 177 -10.69 -14.52 -23.15
N ARG A 178 -9.52 -14.95 -23.62
CA ARG A 178 -8.47 -15.50 -22.74
C ARG A 178 -7.90 -14.43 -21.82
N ILE A 179 -7.56 -14.84 -20.60
CA ILE A 179 -6.97 -13.95 -19.59
C ILE A 179 -5.46 -13.93 -19.77
N LYS A 180 -4.92 -12.74 -20.08
CA LYS A 180 -3.47 -12.50 -20.19
C LYS A 180 -2.87 -12.14 -18.83
N VAL A 181 -1.80 -12.82 -18.45
CA VAL A 181 -1.04 -12.56 -17.22
C VAL A 181 -0.39 -11.18 -17.29
N LEU A 182 -0.30 -10.49 -16.14
CA LEU A 182 0.19 -9.11 -15.93
C LEU A 182 -0.59 -7.99 -16.65
N ARG A 183 -1.29 -8.28 -17.76
CA ARG A 183 -2.01 -7.29 -18.58
C ARG A 183 -3.50 -7.21 -18.27
N SER A 184 -4.12 -8.33 -17.89
CA SER A 184 -5.55 -8.37 -17.63
C SER A 184 -5.87 -7.84 -16.25
N ARG A 185 -6.79 -6.89 -16.19
CA ARG A 185 -7.41 -6.41 -14.95
C ARG A 185 -8.63 -7.27 -14.68
N ILE A 186 -8.57 -8.07 -13.62
CA ILE A 186 -9.57 -9.08 -13.30
C ILE A 186 -10.34 -8.74 -12.02
N ARG A 187 -11.57 -9.23 -11.95
CA ARG A 187 -12.44 -9.19 -10.77
C ARG A 187 -12.91 -10.61 -10.49
N PHE A 188 -13.09 -10.95 -9.23
CA PHE A 188 -13.71 -12.21 -8.82
C PHE A 188 -15.07 -11.89 -8.23
N ILE A 189 -16.13 -12.38 -8.87
CA ILE A 189 -17.52 -12.21 -8.43
C ILE A 189 -17.94 -13.49 -7.73
N HIS A 190 -18.28 -13.40 -6.46
CA HIS A 190 -18.76 -14.54 -5.70
C HIS A 190 -20.17 -14.93 -6.17
N LEU A 191 -20.37 -16.18 -6.61
CA LEU A 191 -21.63 -16.54 -7.27
C LEU A 191 -22.85 -16.50 -6.35
N VAL A 192 -22.72 -16.98 -5.10
CA VAL A 192 -23.87 -17.12 -4.20
C VAL A 192 -24.36 -15.77 -3.70
N THR A 193 -23.44 -14.89 -3.31
CA THR A 193 -23.78 -13.58 -2.74
C THR A 193 -23.84 -12.44 -3.77
N GLY A 194 -23.27 -12.64 -4.96
CA GLY A 194 -23.09 -11.60 -5.97
C GLY A 194 -22.03 -10.52 -5.63
N CYS A 195 -21.34 -10.62 -4.50
CA CYS A 195 -20.33 -9.63 -4.10
C CYS A 195 -19.02 -9.78 -4.90
N VAL A 196 -18.15 -8.78 -4.78
CA VAL A 196 -16.88 -8.70 -5.49
C VAL A 196 -15.73 -8.85 -4.51
N LEU A 197 -14.78 -9.75 -4.79
CA LEU A 197 -13.56 -9.86 -4.00
C LEU A 197 -12.74 -8.58 -4.08
N GLY A 198 -12.35 -8.04 -2.94
CA GLY A 198 -11.45 -6.90 -2.84
C GLY A 198 -10.77 -6.83 -1.49
N SER A 199 -9.97 -5.79 -1.30
CA SER A 199 -9.43 -5.45 0.01
C SER A 199 -9.92 -4.09 0.45
N SER A 200 -10.29 -3.97 1.73
CA SER A 200 -10.73 -2.68 2.29
C SER A 200 -9.55 -1.70 2.46
N GLY A 201 -8.31 -2.22 2.46
CA GLY A 201 -7.09 -1.48 2.78
C GLY A 201 -6.94 -1.16 4.27
N LYS A 202 -7.78 -1.73 5.14
CA LYS A 202 -7.63 -1.62 6.60
C LYS A 202 -6.65 -2.68 7.12
N VAL A 203 -5.80 -2.28 8.05
CA VAL A 203 -4.86 -3.16 8.76
C VAL A 203 -5.63 -3.96 9.82
N LEU A 204 -5.51 -5.27 9.77
CA LEU A 204 -6.07 -6.18 10.76
C LEU A 204 -5.34 -6.01 12.10
N PRO A 205 -6.00 -6.22 13.24
CA PRO A 205 -5.33 -6.23 14.54
C PRO A 205 -4.29 -7.35 14.65
N LYS A 206 -3.59 -7.42 15.78
CA LYS A 206 -2.51 -8.41 16.03
C LYS A 206 -2.89 -9.87 15.72
N TRP A 207 -4.14 -10.26 15.91
CA TRP A 207 -4.62 -11.62 15.58
C TRP A 207 -4.57 -11.94 14.07
N GLY A 208 -4.56 -10.91 13.21
CA GLY A 208 -4.42 -10.99 11.76
C GLY A 208 -3.04 -10.53 11.29
N TRP A 209 -2.04 -10.57 12.18
CA TRP A 209 -0.62 -10.32 11.86
C TRP A 209 -0.35 -8.95 11.25
N GLU A 210 -1.21 -7.96 11.52
CA GLU A 210 -1.11 -6.62 10.93
C GLU A 210 -1.09 -6.62 9.39
N GLN A 211 -1.64 -7.69 8.80
CA GLN A 211 -1.89 -7.79 7.38
C GLN A 211 -3.17 -7.02 7.01
N LEU A 212 -3.46 -6.87 5.73
CA LEU A 212 -4.60 -6.09 5.28
C LEU A 212 -5.85 -6.97 5.09
N GLU A 213 -7.01 -6.40 5.41
CA GLU A 213 -8.31 -7.07 5.35
C GLU A 213 -8.72 -7.37 3.89
N VAL A 214 -9.00 -8.64 3.58
CA VAL A 214 -9.72 -9.07 2.37
C VAL A 214 -11.20 -9.24 2.70
N THR A 215 -12.04 -8.72 1.82
CA THR A 215 -13.50 -8.72 2.00
C THR A 215 -14.20 -8.92 0.66
N CYS A 216 -15.47 -9.28 0.71
CA CYS A 216 -16.30 -9.34 -0.49
C CYS A 216 -17.33 -8.21 -0.43
N THR A 217 -17.17 -7.21 -1.30
CA THR A 217 -18.01 -6.00 -1.30
C THR A 217 -19.31 -6.24 -2.07
N PRO A 218 -20.48 -5.95 -1.48
CA PRO A 218 -21.75 -5.98 -2.22
C PRO A 218 -21.85 -4.82 -3.23
N TYR A 219 -20.99 -3.80 -3.12
CA TYR A 219 -20.96 -2.68 -4.05
C TYR A 219 -20.24 -3.07 -5.34
N LEU A 220 -20.98 -3.17 -6.44
CA LEU A 220 -20.47 -3.65 -7.74
C LEU A 220 -19.65 -2.62 -8.53
N LYS A 221 -19.59 -1.36 -8.05
CA LYS A 221 -18.85 -0.29 -8.71
C LYS A 221 -17.38 -0.67 -8.85
N GLU A 222 -16.85 -0.50 -10.05
CA GLU A 222 -15.43 -0.74 -10.32
C GLU A 222 -14.56 0.23 -9.52
N THR A 223 -13.78 -0.32 -8.60
CA THR A 223 -12.78 0.41 -7.84
C THR A 223 -11.46 -0.34 -7.91
N LEU A 224 -10.34 0.38 -7.74
CA LEU A 224 -9.01 -0.25 -7.74
C LEU A 224 -8.87 -1.33 -6.65
N ASN A 225 -9.63 -1.21 -5.56
CA ASN A 225 -9.65 -2.14 -4.43
C ASN A 225 -10.20 -3.53 -4.80
N SER A 226 -11.09 -3.59 -5.79
CA SER A 226 -11.76 -4.80 -6.25
C SER A 226 -11.18 -5.35 -7.56
N ILE A 227 -10.13 -4.71 -8.08
CA ILE A 227 -9.45 -5.12 -9.31
C ILE A 227 -8.12 -5.75 -8.92
N TRP A 228 -7.85 -6.90 -9.53
CA TRP A 228 -6.67 -7.70 -9.33
C TRP A 228 -5.93 -7.92 -10.65
N ASN A 229 -4.66 -8.29 -10.57
CA ASN A 229 -3.87 -8.79 -11.68
C ASN A 229 -3.22 -10.12 -11.29
N VAL A 230 -3.11 -11.04 -12.24
CA VAL A 230 -2.27 -12.23 -12.09
C VAL A 230 -0.83 -11.79 -12.32
N GLU A 231 0.03 -11.95 -11.32
CA GLU A 231 1.43 -11.48 -11.39
C GLU A 231 2.36 -12.62 -11.80
N ASP A 232 2.52 -13.63 -10.94
CA ASP A 232 3.28 -14.84 -11.26
C ASP A 232 2.33 -15.92 -11.79
N HIS A 233 2.83 -16.72 -12.74
CA HIS A 233 2.08 -17.80 -13.36
C HIS A 233 2.99 -18.97 -13.69
N ILE A 234 2.63 -20.15 -13.16
CA ILE A 234 3.36 -21.40 -13.36
C ILE A 234 2.37 -22.45 -13.88
N ASN A 235 2.65 -23.00 -15.06
CA ASN A 235 1.92 -24.14 -15.61
C ASN A 235 2.87 -25.00 -16.48
N PRO A 236 3.15 -26.26 -16.10
CA PRO A 236 4.05 -27.13 -16.87
C PRO A 236 3.62 -27.43 -18.30
N LYS A 237 2.32 -27.33 -18.62
CA LYS A 237 1.78 -27.63 -19.95
C LYS A 237 1.87 -26.45 -20.93
N LEU A 238 2.24 -25.26 -20.46
CA LEU A 238 2.28 -24.07 -21.28
C LEU A 238 3.71 -23.63 -21.58
N PRO A 239 3.99 -23.15 -22.80
CA PRO A 239 5.27 -22.52 -23.10
C PRO A 239 5.36 -21.15 -22.41
N ASN A 240 6.55 -20.84 -21.93
CA ASN A 240 6.84 -19.53 -21.35
C ASN A 240 7.21 -18.52 -22.45
N ILE A 241 6.78 -17.26 -22.29
CA ILE A 241 7.12 -16.15 -23.18
C ILE A 241 7.89 -15.07 -22.41
N SER A 242 8.83 -14.38 -23.08
CA SER A 242 9.51 -13.22 -22.49
C SER A 242 8.60 -12.00 -22.44
N LEU A 243 8.74 -11.20 -21.39
CA LEU A 243 7.84 -10.08 -21.07
C LEU A 243 8.53 -8.71 -21.01
N ASP A 244 9.53 -8.47 -21.85
CA ASP A 244 10.35 -7.25 -21.84
C ASP A 244 9.54 -5.94 -22.02
N VAL A 245 8.32 -6.03 -22.55
CA VAL A 245 7.44 -4.90 -22.86
C VAL A 245 6.78 -4.27 -21.62
N LEU A 246 6.88 -4.87 -20.43
CA LEU A 246 6.16 -4.41 -19.23
C LEU A 246 6.90 -3.35 -18.40
N GLN A 247 8.12 -2.95 -18.76
CA GLN A 247 8.91 -2.03 -17.95
C GLN A 247 8.41 -0.57 -18.07
N PRO A 248 8.20 0.15 -16.95
CA PRO A 248 7.75 1.53 -16.98
C PRO A 248 8.85 2.49 -17.46
N SER A 249 8.40 3.64 -17.93
CA SER A 249 9.21 4.81 -18.25
C SER A 249 9.66 5.56 -16.99
N PHE A 250 10.67 6.42 -17.11
CA PHE A 250 11.16 7.21 -15.96
C PHE A 250 10.09 8.10 -15.31
N PRO A 251 9.23 8.85 -16.04
CA PRO A 251 8.17 9.64 -15.43
C PRO A 251 7.16 8.81 -14.65
N GLU A 252 6.83 7.61 -15.14
CA GLU A 252 5.95 6.67 -14.44
C GLU A 252 6.59 6.18 -13.15
N MET A 253 7.88 5.82 -13.18
CA MET A 253 8.62 5.45 -11.96
C MET A 253 8.68 6.59 -10.95
N LEU A 254 8.93 7.82 -11.41
CA LEU A 254 8.99 9.00 -10.55
C LEU A 254 7.63 9.24 -9.88
N LEU A 255 6.54 9.22 -10.65
CA LEU A 255 5.20 9.42 -10.13
C LEU A 255 4.82 8.33 -9.13
N GLU A 256 5.03 7.06 -9.49
CA GLU A 256 4.70 5.92 -8.64
C GLU A 256 5.47 5.98 -7.31
N SER A 257 6.77 6.27 -7.35
CA SER A 257 7.59 6.46 -6.14
C SER A 257 7.04 7.56 -5.23
N HIS A 258 6.59 8.68 -5.78
CA HIS A 258 5.96 9.75 -4.98
C HIS A 258 4.64 9.33 -4.36
N MET A 259 3.82 8.58 -5.09
CA MET A 259 2.58 8.05 -4.52
C MET A 259 2.86 7.10 -3.36
N VAL A 260 3.90 6.27 -3.45
CA VAL A 260 4.35 5.37 -2.37
C VAL A 260 4.89 6.18 -1.19
N MET A 261 5.72 7.21 -1.42
CA MET A 261 6.26 8.08 -0.35
C MET A 261 5.14 8.82 0.41
N ILE A 262 4.18 9.41 -0.30
CA ILE A 262 3.03 10.11 0.33
C ILE A 262 2.22 9.13 1.18
N ARG A 263 1.96 7.92 0.65
CA ARG A 263 1.22 6.89 1.39
C ARG A 263 1.98 6.43 2.62
N GLY A 264 3.27 6.15 2.48
CA GLY A 264 4.15 5.81 3.59
C GLY A 264 4.08 6.87 4.68
N ASN A 265 4.22 8.14 4.31
CA ASN A 265 4.14 9.27 5.24
C ASN A 265 2.77 9.35 5.94
N SER A 266 1.66 9.18 5.19
CA SER A 266 0.31 9.17 5.77
C SER A 266 0.03 7.95 6.68
N GLY A 267 0.82 6.89 6.54
CA GLY A 267 0.77 5.69 7.38
C GLY A 267 1.62 5.79 8.65
N LEU A 268 2.52 6.77 8.76
CA LEU A 268 3.34 7.01 9.96
C LEU A 268 2.48 7.57 11.08
N LYS A 269 1.80 6.68 11.80
CA LYS A 269 1.06 7.02 13.02
C LYS A 269 1.92 6.70 14.24
N PRO A 270 1.89 7.56 15.27
CA PRO A 270 2.60 7.28 16.51
C PRO A 270 2.05 5.99 17.13
N LYS A 271 2.95 5.15 17.67
CA LYS A 271 2.54 3.94 18.38
C LYS A 271 1.90 4.30 19.71
N ASP A 272 0.92 3.51 20.13
CA ASP A 272 0.33 3.64 21.45
C ASP A 272 1.43 3.48 22.51
N ASN A 273 1.48 4.41 23.46
CA ASN A 273 2.48 4.53 24.55
C ASN A 273 3.88 5.06 24.16
N GLU A 274 4.08 5.58 22.95
CA GLU A 274 5.32 6.26 22.59
C GLU A 274 5.26 7.77 22.94
N PHE A 275 6.25 8.26 23.68
CA PHE A 275 6.34 9.67 24.07
C PHE A 275 6.71 10.53 22.85
N THR A 276 5.69 11.03 22.15
CA THR A 276 5.87 11.95 21.02
C THR A 276 5.65 13.40 21.45
N SER A 277 6.46 14.33 20.92
CA SER A 277 6.29 15.75 21.18
C SER A 277 5.21 16.33 20.26
N LYS A 278 4.45 17.30 20.76
CA LYS A 278 3.51 18.07 19.95
C LYS A 278 4.23 19.28 19.37
N PRO A 279 3.82 19.80 18.20
CA PRO A 279 4.50 20.94 17.59
C PRO A 279 4.59 22.20 18.46
N TRP A 280 3.59 22.44 19.32
CA TRP A 280 3.65 23.56 20.27
C TRP A 280 4.66 23.35 21.41
N HIS A 281 5.15 22.12 21.64
CA HIS A 281 6.24 21.86 22.59
C HIS A 281 7.57 22.45 22.11
N TRP A 282 7.77 22.56 20.79
CA TRP A 282 9.09 22.87 20.22
C TRP A 282 9.56 24.31 20.48
N PRO A 283 8.74 25.36 20.27
CA PRO A 283 9.19 26.74 20.47
C PRO A 283 9.53 27.05 21.93
N ILE A 284 8.81 26.46 22.87
CA ILE A 284 9.01 26.65 24.32
C ILE A 284 10.03 25.68 24.92
N ASN A 285 10.58 24.77 24.12
CA ASN A 285 11.51 23.72 24.55
C ASN A 285 10.94 22.86 25.71
N TYR A 286 9.64 22.55 25.66
CA TYR A 286 8.92 21.90 26.75
C TYR A 286 9.36 20.46 27.00
N GLN A 287 9.65 19.72 25.91
CA GLN A 287 10.02 18.33 25.97
C GLN A 287 11.09 18.04 24.92
N GLY A 288 12.22 17.48 25.35
CA GLY A 288 13.28 17.00 24.47
C GLY A 288 13.08 15.57 23.99
N LEU A 289 13.96 15.11 23.11
CA LEU A 289 13.92 13.78 22.49
C LEU A 289 15.05 12.90 23.04
N ARG A 290 14.71 11.67 23.47
CA ARG A 290 15.72 10.66 23.87
C ARG A 290 16.22 9.94 22.61
N PHE A 291 17.54 9.95 22.38
CA PHE A 291 18.17 9.20 21.29
C PHE A 291 18.72 7.83 21.74
N SER A 292 19.18 7.70 22.98
CA SER A 292 19.80 6.47 23.48
C SER A 292 19.59 6.24 24.98
N GLY A 293 19.87 5.00 25.41
CA GLY A 293 19.92 4.58 26.81
C GLY A 293 18.54 4.19 27.35
N VAL A 294 18.26 2.88 27.33
CA VAL A 294 17.07 2.28 27.94
C VAL A 294 17.37 1.84 29.38
N ASN A 295 18.59 1.37 29.63
CA ASN A 295 19.04 0.90 30.94
C ASN A 295 19.67 2.03 31.78
N ASP A 296 19.81 1.80 33.08
CA ASP A 296 20.40 2.78 34.02
C ASP A 296 21.93 2.86 33.94
N THR A 297 22.58 1.90 33.29
CA THR A 297 24.05 1.82 33.16
C THR A 297 24.58 2.46 31.87
N ASP A 298 23.72 2.78 30.91
CA ASP A 298 24.13 3.31 29.61
C ASP A 298 24.14 4.84 29.60
N PHE A 299 25.12 5.43 28.91
CA PHE A 299 25.13 6.87 28.65
C PHE A 299 23.90 7.27 27.81
N ARG A 300 23.12 8.22 28.34
CA ARG A 300 21.90 8.71 27.70
C ARG A 300 22.18 9.96 26.88
N VAL A 301 21.93 9.88 25.57
CA VAL A 301 21.97 11.05 24.67
C VAL A 301 20.57 11.66 24.60
N TYR A 302 20.44 12.90 25.05
CA TYR A 302 19.19 13.65 25.06
C TYR A 302 19.28 14.92 24.23
N LEU A 303 18.36 15.07 23.29
CA LEU A 303 18.21 16.30 22.51
C LEU A 303 17.34 17.28 23.28
N LEU A 304 17.97 18.33 23.79
CA LEU A 304 17.29 19.46 24.39
C LEU A 304 17.93 20.74 23.87
N GLY A 305 17.11 21.67 23.39
CA GLY A 305 17.60 23.00 23.03
C GLY A 305 18.14 23.73 24.27
N ASN A 306 19.06 24.67 24.10
CA ASN A 306 19.48 25.53 25.21
C ASN A 306 18.26 26.39 25.63
N PRO A 307 17.68 26.19 26.84
CA PRO A 307 16.43 26.86 27.23
C PRO A 307 16.55 28.39 27.23
N VAL A 308 17.71 28.91 27.62
CA VAL A 308 17.98 30.36 27.65
C VAL A 308 17.89 30.94 26.25
N VAL A 309 18.53 30.31 25.28
CA VAL A 309 18.50 30.77 23.88
C VAL A 309 17.10 30.66 23.29
N TRP A 310 16.37 29.58 23.58
CA TRP A 310 15.03 29.36 23.04
C TRP A 310 14.04 30.38 23.57
N TRP A 311 14.05 30.64 24.88
CA TRP A 311 13.15 31.62 25.49
C TRP A 311 13.50 33.05 25.12
N LEU A 312 14.79 33.40 25.00
CA LEU A 312 15.20 34.70 24.48
C LEU A 312 14.75 34.90 23.04
N ASN A 313 14.81 33.85 22.22
CA ASN A 313 14.32 33.91 20.84
C ASN A 313 12.79 34.08 20.79
N LEU A 314 12.05 33.32 21.59
CA LEU A 314 10.59 33.44 21.70
C LEU A 314 10.16 34.84 22.16
N LEU A 315 10.88 35.41 23.14
CA LEU A 315 10.68 36.79 23.59
C LEU A 315 10.95 37.77 22.45
N SER A 316 12.04 37.59 21.70
CA SER A 316 12.38 38.42 20.54
C SER A 316 11.30 38.41 19.46
N ILE A 317 10.72 37.24 19.12
CA ILE A 317 9.57 37.18 18.21
C ILE A 317 8.41 37.99 18.75
N THR A 318 8.08 37.79 20.03
CA THR A 318 6.91 38.40 20.65
C THR A 318 7.04 39.93 20.59
N LEU A 319 8.21 40.46 20.95
CA LEU A 319 8.51 41.89 20.85
C LEU A 319 8.50 42.39 19.38
N TYR A 320 8.99 41.59 18.43
CA TYR A 320 8.94 41.92 17.02
C TYR A 320 7.50 41.99 16.47
N LEU A 321 6.65 41.04 16.82
CA LEU A 321 5.24 41.03 16.41
C LEU A 321 4.45 42.16 17.07
N LEU A 322 4.71 42.45 18.34
CA LEU A 322 4.10 43.57 19.05
C LEU A 322 4.52 44.91 18.44
N SER A 323 5.82 45.14 18.26
CA SER A 323 6.32 46.36 17.62
C SER A 323 5.81 46.50 16.18
N GLY A 324 5.80 45.42 15.40
CA GLY A 324 5.23 45.41 14.05
C GLY A 324 3.73 45.73 14.02
N SER A 325 2.96 45.21 14.98
CA SER A 325 1.52 45.49 15.11
C SER A 325 1.27 46.95 15.51
N ILE A 326 2.04 47.47 16.46
CA ILE A 326 1.96 48.89 16.89
C ILE A 326 2.29 49.80 15.70
N ILE A 327 3.35 49.51 14.96
CA ILE A 327 3.73 50.26 13.76
C ILE A 327 2.63 50.20 12.70
N ALA A 328 2.06 49.01 12.44
CA ALA A 328 0.99 48.86 11.45
C ALA A 328 -0.25 49.69 11.83
N VAL A 329 -0.65 49.69 13.10
CA VAL A 329 -1.77 50.51 13.61
C VAL A 329 -1.43 52.00 13.53
N ALA A 330 -0.20 52.40 13.89
CA ALA A 330 0.25 53.79 13.81
C ALA A 330 0.25 54.31 12.37
N MET A 331 0.71 53.50 11.41
CA MET A 331 0.65 53.83 9.98
C MET A 331 -0.80 53.97 9.48
N GLN A 332 -1.70 53.08 9.89
CA GLN A 332 -3.13 53.19 9.56
C GLN A 332 -3.77 54.46 10.14
N ARG A 333 -3.26 54.94 11.28
CA ARG A 333 -3.70 56.19 11.94
C ARG A 333 -2.98 57.45 11.41
N GLY A 334 -2.19 57.35 10.35
CA GLY A 334 -1.57 58.49 9.67
C GLY A 334 -0.18 58.91 10.17
N ALA A 335 0.46 58.13 11.06
CA ALA A 335 1.83 58.39 11.48
C ALA A 335 2.83 58.05 10.36
N ARG A 336 3.78 58.96 10.08
CA ARG A 336 4.86 58.73 9.11
C ARG A 336 6.05 58.10 9.80
N LEU A 337 6.52 56.96 9.30
CA LEU A 337 7.72 56.30 9.80
C LEU A 337 9.00 57.00 9.33
N PRO A 338 10.05 57.04 10.17
CA PRO A 338 11.39 57.45 9.72
C PRO A 338 11.90 56.53 8.60
N ALA A 339 12.55 57.10 7.58
CA ALA A 339 12.98 56.40 6.37
C ALA A 339 13.93 55.21 6.65
N GLU A 340 14.79 55.32 7.66
CA GLU A 340 15.71 54.24 8.08
C GLU A 340 14.98 53.03 8.67
N VAL A 341 13.94 53.27 9.47
CA VAL A 341 13.15 52.21 10.12
C VAL A 341 12.31 51.45 9.09
N ALA A 342 11.77 52.15 8.09
CA ALA A 342 11.01 51.57 7.00
C ALA A 342 11.85 50.62 6.12
N GLY A 343 13.12 50.95 5.87
CA GLY A 343 14.04 50.12 5.08
C GLY A 343 14.44 48.80 5.76
N HIS A 344 14.63 48.82 7.09
CA HIS A 344 15.04 47.63 7.86
C HIS A 344 13.87 46.68 8.17
N THR A 345 12.67 47.19 8.46
CA THR A 345 11.49 46.35 8.68
C THR A 345 11.04 45.60 7.43
N ALA A 346 11.15 46.21 6.24
CA ALA A 346 10.70 45.61 4.99
C ALA A 346 11.58 44.45 4.48
N ARG A 347 12.92 44.52 4.63
CA ARG A 347 13.84 43.55 3.99
C ARG A 347 14.25 42.36 4.86
N LYS A 348 14.52 42.56 6.17
CA LYS A 348 15.07 41.50 7.02
C LYS A 348 14.01 40.86 7.91
N GLY A 349 13.22 41.64 8.65
CA GLY A 349 12.27 41.09 9.61
C GLY A 349 11.13 40.27 9.00
N GLN A 350 10.60 40.68 7.84
CA GLN A 350 9.56 39.93 7.12
C GLN A 350 10.05 38.59 6.55
N SER A 351 11.32 38.49 6.14
CA SER A 351 11.88 37.25 5.60
C SER A 351 12.04 36.17 6.68
N TRP A 352 12.58 36.55 7.85
CA TRP A 352 12.80 35.63 8.97
C TRP A 352 11.49 35.18 9.63
N THR A 353 10.54 36.09 9.83
CA THR A 353 9.22 35.73 10.37
C THR A 353 8.39 34.91 9.40
N ARG A 354 8.46 35.18 8.09
CA ARG A 354 7.84 34.30 7.10
C ARG A 354 8.48 32.92 7.08
N ALA A 355 9.81 32.83 7.11
CA ALA A 355 10.52 31.55 7.17
C ALA A 355 10.19 30.76 8.45
N TRP A 356 10.09 31.44 9.60
CA TRP A 356 9.77 30.80 10.87
C TRP A 356 8.29 30.54 11.09
N ASN A 357 7.38 31.22 10.41
CA ASN A 357 5.99 30.80 10.38
C ASN A 357 5.80 29.66 9.39
N LEU A 358 6.42 29.73 8.21
CA LEU A 358 6.31 28.72 7.16
C LEU A 358 6.98 27.40 7.54
N CYS A 359 8.18 27.38 8.14
CA CYS A 359 8.86 26.11 8.43
C CYS A 359 8.10 25.22 9.44
N PRO A 360 7.61 25.71 10.58
CA PRO A 360 6.77 24.94 11.48
C PRO A 360 5.39 24.64 10.87
N LEU A 361 4.79 25.57 10.09
CA LEU A 361 3.49 25.36 9.44
C LEU A 361 3.53 24.39 8.23
N LEU A 362 4.66 24.28 7.53
CA LEU A 362 4.91 23.35 6.41
C LEU A 362 5.30 21.94 6.88
N VAL A 363 5.61 21.78 8.16
CA VAL A 363 5.81 20.48 8.82
C VAL A 363 4.45 19.87 9.25
N PHE A 364 3.35 20.62 9.10
CA PHE A 364 1.98 20.11 9.11
C PHE A 364 1.45 19.98 7.68
#